data_AF-A0A9P5LGK2-F1
#
_entry.id   AF-A0A9P5LGK2-F1
#
_cell.length_a   1.000
_cell.length_b   1.000
_cell.length_c   1.000
_cell.angle_alpha   90.00
_cell.angle_beta   90.00
_cell.angle_gamma   90.00
#
_symmetry.space_group_name_H-M   'P 1'
#
loop_
_entity.id
_entity.type
_entity.pdbx_description
1 polymer ?
#
loop_
_entity_poly.entity_id
_entity_poly.type
_entity_poly.pdbx_seq_one_letter_code
_entity_poly.pdbx_strand_id
1 'polypeptide(L)' 'MDLSDAHPSRKILLVVTTGGFAHAAPVLEIGRTLAERGHAIEFATLDGQENWIEPDEYGFVTKIHLLGPGPTEE' A
#
# COMPACT_ATOMS: atom_id res chain seq x y z
N MET A 1 18.57 -1.54 -28.10
CA MET A 1 18.23 -2.04 -26.75
C MET A 1 16.76 -1.78 -26.57
N ASP A 2 15.97 -2.84 -26.46
CA ASP A 2 14.56 -2.72 -26.13
C ASP A 2 14.47 -2.23 -24.67
N LEU A 3 13.93 -1.03 -24.48
CA LEU A 3 13.76 -0.41 -23.16
C LEU A 3 12.52 -0.94 -22.43
N SER A 4 11.75 -1.83 -23.07
CA SER A 4 10.47 -2.34 -22.58
C SER A 4 10.55 -3.12 -21.26
N ASP A 5 11.74 -3.54 -20.85
CA ASP A 5 11.94 -4.49 -19.75
C ASP A 5 12.90 -3.99 -18.65
N ALA A 6 13.10 -2.67 -18.53
CA ALA A 6 14.00 -2.12 -17.49
C ALA A 6 13.60 -2.59 -16.08
N HIS A 7 12.30 -2.82 -15.84
CA HIS A 7 11.77 -3.36 -14.60
C HIS A 7 10.61 -4.33 -14.88
N PRO A 8 10.77 -5.66 -14.68
CA PRO A 8 9.66 -6.59 -14.82
C PRO A 8 8.57 -6.28 -13.79
N SER A 9 7.32 -6.60 -14.11
CA SER A 9 6.22 -6.48 -13.14
C SER A 9 6.52 -7.29 -11.87
N ARG A 10 6.14 -6.73 -10.72
CA ARG A 10 6.40 -7.29 -9.39
C ARG A 10 5.18 -7.11 -8.50
N LYS A 11 5.06 -8.00 -7.53
CA LYS A 11 4.18 -7.83 -6.37
C LYS A 11 4.95 -7.09 -5.28
N ILE A 12 4.37 -6.03 -4.74
CA ILE A 12 4.98 -5.16 -3.73
C ILE A 12 4.03 -5.06 -2.56
N LEU A 13 4.55 -5.33 -1.36
CA LEU A 13 3.83 -5.16 -0.10
C LEU A 13 4.23 -3.83 0.53
N LEU A 14 3.29 -2.90 0.62
CA LEU A 14 3.43 -1.68 1.39
C LEU A 14 3.08 -1.98 2.85
N VAL A 15 3.95 -1.63 3.80
CA VAL A 15 3.75 -1.92 5.22
C VAL A 15 3.72 -0.61 6.00
N VAL A 16 2.63 -0.36 6.72
CA VAL A 16 2.47 0.80 7.59
C VAL A 16 1.86 0.33 8.90
N THR A 17 2.62 0.35 9.99
CA THR A 17 2.18 -0.13 11.31
C THR A 17 2.33 0.92 12.40
N THR A 18 2.72 2.14 12.04
CA THR A 18 3.05 3.21 12.98
C THR A 18 2.37 4.51 12.60
N GLY A 19 1.88 5.23 13.61
CA GLY A 19 1.24 6.53 13.44
C GLY A 19 -0.16 6.44 12.84
N GLY A 20 -0.76 7.61 12.60
CA GLY A 20 -2.01 7.75 11.88
C GLY A 20 -1.84 7.85 10.36
N PHE A 21 -2.94 8.15 9.67
CA PHE A 21 -3.00 8.23 8.21
C PHE A 21 -1.92 9.12 7.56
N ALA A 22 -1.42 10.14 8.26
CA ALA A 22 -0.32 10.97 7.79
C ALA A 22 0.97 10.19 7.43
N HIS A 23 1.17 9.01 8.03
CA HIS A 23 2.29 8.11 7.67
C HIS A 23 1.93 7.18 6.51
N ALA A 24 0.65 6.79 6.39
CA ALA A 24 0.16 5.92 5.34
C ALA A 24 0.07 6.61 3.98
N ALA A 25 -0.44 7.84 3.94
CA ALA A 25 -0.67 8.62 2.73
C ALA A 25 0.55 8.69 1.78
N PRO A 26 1.77 9.06 2.22
CA PRO A 26 2.93 9.09 1.32
C PRO A 26 3.33 7.70 0.80
N VAL A 27 3.16 6.65 1.62
CA VAL A 27 3.44 5.27 1.20
C VAL A 27 2.43 4.81 0.16
N LEU A 28 1.17 5.17 0.31
CA LEU A 28 0.11 4.89 -0.65
C LEU A 28 0.31 5.64 -1.96
N GLU A 29 0.79 6.88 -1.94
CA GLU A 29 1.12 7.64 -3.16
C GLU A 29 2.25 6.98 -3.97
N ILE A 30 3.28 6.49 -3.27
CA ILE A 30 4.32 5.66 -3.90
C ILE A 30 3.70 4.39 -4.50
N GLY A 31 2.79 3.75 -3.76
CA GLY A 31 1.99 2.63 -4.22
C GLY A 31 1.25 2.90 -5.53
N ARG A 32 0.53 4.01 -5.62
CA ARG A 32 -0.19 4.44 -6.83
C ARG A 32 0.75 4.54 -8.02
N THR A 33 1.87 5.24 -7.84
CA THR A 33 2.84 5.43 -8.92
C THR A 33 3.47 4.09 -9.36
N LEU A 34 3.64 3.13 -8.45
CA LEU A 34 4.13 1.79 -8.79
C LEU A 34 3.06 0.94 -9.48
N ALA A 35 1.80 1.07 -9.08
CA ALA A 35 0.67 0.41 -9.74
C ALA A 35 0.50 0.89 -11.19
N GLU A 36 0.62 2.20 -11.43
CA GLU A 36 0.60 2.80 -12.77
C GLU A 36 1.74 2.29 -13.68
N ARG A 37 2.85 1.84 -13.09
CA ARG A 37 3.96 1.18 -13.80
C ARG A 37 3.75 -0.33 -14.02
N GLY A 38 2.59 -0.87 -13.63
CA GLY A 38 2.23 -2.27 -13.82
C GLY A 38 2.66 -3.20 -12.68
N HIS A 39 3.01 -2.69 -11.51
CA HIS A 39 3.24 -3.52 -10.32
C HIS A 39 1.92 -3.85 -9.60
N ALA A 40 1.82 -5.06 -9.05
CA ALA A 40 0.71 -5.42 -8.18
C ALA A 40 1.00 -4.93 -6.75
N ILE A 41 0.08 -4.16 -6.18
CA ILE A 41 0.25 -3.59 -4.85
C ILE A 41 -0.63 -4.31 -3.84
N GLU A 42 -0.04 -4.71 -2.73
CA GLU A 42 -0.73 -5.18 -1.53
C GLU A 42 -0.37 -4.25 -0.37
N PHE A 43 -1.24 -4.16 0.63
CA PHE A 43 -1.09 -3.28 1.79
C PHE A 43 -1.14 -4.08 3.08
N ALA A 44 -0.26 -3.79 4.03
CA ALA A 44 -0.25 -4.39 5.36
C ALA A 44 -0.31 -3.31 6.43
N THR A 45 -1.21 -3.47 7.38
CA THR A 45 -1.48 -2.50 8.46
C THR A 45 -1.98 -3.19 9.72
N LEU A 46 -2.33 -2.42 10.74
CA LEU A 46 -2.93 -2.89 11.99
C LEU A 46 -4.46 -2.85 11.94
N ASP A 47 -5.11 -3.63 12.82
CA ASP A 47 -6.57 -3.68 12.95
C ASP A 47 -7.18 -2.28 13.16
N GLY A 48 -8.27 -1.99 12.44
CA GLY A 48 -8.94 -0.69 12.37
C GLY A 48 -8.31 0.32 11.39
N GLN A 49 -7.05 0.14 11.00
CA GLN A 49 -6.35 1.04 10.07
C GLN A 49 -6.51 0.63 8.60
N GLU A 50 -7.03 -0.57 8.31
CA GLU A 50 -7.41 -0.99 6.96
C GLU A 50 -8.46 -0.09 6.32
N ASN A 51 -9.23 0.62 7.13
CA ASN A 51 -10.25 1.58 6.69
C ASN A 51 -9.68 2.80 5.96
N TRP A 52 -8.35 3.02 6.02
CA TRP A 52 -7.70 4.04 5.20
C TRP A 52 -7.75 3.74 3.70
N ILE A 53 -7.96 2.47 3.32
CA ILE A 53 -7.99 2.05 1.92
C ILE A 53 -9.41 2.19 1.37
N GLU A 54 -9.79 3.43 1.07
CA GLU A 54 -11.05 3.73 0.39
C GLU A 54 -10.99 3.29 -1.09
N PRO A 55 -11.98 2.53 -1.60
CA PRO A 55 -11.94 1.99 -2.97
C PRO A 55 -11.78 3.04 -4.07
N ASP A 56 -12.38 4.22 -3.90
CA ASP A 56 -12.35 5.30 -4.88
C ASP A 56 -10.97 5.99 -4.99
N GLU A 57 -10.17 5.97 -3.91
CA GLU A 57 -8.86 6.62 -3.85
C GLU A 57 -7.69 5.62 -3.99
N TYR A 58 -7.86 4.42 -3.44
CA TYR A 58 -6.83 3.40 -3.28
C TYR A 58 -7.19 2.06 -3.96
N GLY A 59 -8.06 2.08 -4.97
CA GLY A 59 -8.48 0.88 -5.73
C GLY A 59 -7.35 0.10 -6.42
N PHE A 60 -6.12 0.63 -6.46
CA PHE A 60 -4.93 -0.09 -6.92
C PHE A 60 -4.41 -1.12 -5.90
N VAL A 61 -4.84 -1.05 -4.63
CA VAL A 61 -4.49 -2.03 -3.59
C VAL A 61 -5.32 -3.30 -3.80
N THR A 62 -4.64 -4.39 -4.14
CA THR A 62 -5.28 -5.66 -4.51
C THR A 62 -5.57 -6.59 -3.33
N LYS A 63 -4.91 -6.36 -2.19
CA LYS A 63 -5.08 -7.16 -0.96
C LYS A 63 -4.62 -6.36 0.26
N ILE A 64 -5.35 -6.53 1.37
CA ILE A 64 -4.98 -6.01 2.69
C ILE A 64 -4.57 -7.16 3.60
N HIS A 65 -3.52 -6.96 4.39
CA HIS A 65 -3.03 -7.89 5.42
C HIS A 65 -3.05 -7.20 6.78
N LEU A 66 -3.72 -7.80 7.75
CA LEU A 66 -3.68 -7.33 9.14
C LEU A 66 -2.50 -8.00 9.85
N LEU A 67 -1.61 -7.19 10.41
CA LEU A 67 -0.39 -7.65 11.08
C LEU A 67 -0.55 -7.80 12.59
N GLY A 68 -1.65 -7.31 13.16
CA GLY A 68 -1.92 -7.40 14.58
C GLY A 68 -2.99 -6.42 15.06
N PRO A 69 -3.17 -6.33 16.38
CA PRO A 69 -4.09 -5.37 17.00
C PRO A 69 -3.78 -3.92 16.61
N GLY A 70 -4.82 -3.08 16.64
CA GLY A 70 -4.69 -1.64 16.41
C GLY A 70 -3.78 -0.94 17.43
N PRO A 71 -3.40 0.32 17.16
CA PRO A 71 -2.64 1.13 18.10
C PRO A 71 -3.35 1.22 19.45
N THR A 72 -2.60 1.13 20.54
CA THR A 72 -3.12 1.49 21.86
C THR A 72 -3.27 3.00 21.95
N GLU A 73 -4.22 3.47 22.76
CA GLU A 73 -4.23 4.87 23.19
C GLU A 73 -2.91 5.19 23.92
N GLU A 74 -2.40 6.41 23.76
CA GLU A 74 -1.21 6.90 24.48
C GLU A 74 -1.48 7.11 25.97
#